data_AF-A0A117M5M0-F1
#
_entry.id   AF-A0A117M5M0-F1
#
_cell.length_a   1.000
_cell.length_b   1.000
_cell.length_c   1.000
_cell.angle_alpha   90.00
_cell.angle_beta   90.00
_cell.angle_gamma   90.00
#
_symmetry.space_group_name_H-M   'P 1'
#
loop_
_entity.id
_entity.type
_entity.pdbx_description
1 polymer ?
#
loop_
_entity_poly.entity_id
_entity_poly.type
_entity_poly.pdbx_seq_one_letter_code
_entity_poly.pdbx_strand_id
1 'polypeptide(L)' 'IYLSCVKKKMQDAGLFEKWTLQGLLDELDTIELFESPGHGRVLGEVTKKQEGIYKALGVELPSL' A
#
# COMPACT_ATOMS: atom_id res chain seq x y z
N ILE A 1 10.21 5.23 13.52
CA ILE A 1 11.44 4.66 12.89
C ILE A 1 11.18 4.15 11.47
N TYR A 2 9.99 3.65 11.13
CA TYR A 2 9.68 3.17 9.76
C TYR A 2 9.39 4.27 8.72
N LEU A 3 8.88 5.43 9.15
CA LEU A 3 8.45 6.50 8.23
C LEU A 3 9.59 7.04 7.34
N SER A 4 10.80 7.13 7.88
CA SER A 4 11.99 7.54 7.12
C SER A 4 12.41 6.50 6.07
N CYS A 5 12.16 5.21 6.32
CA CYS A 5 12.39 4.14 5.34
C CYS A 5 11.41 4.25 4.16
N VAL A 6 10.12 4.44 4.45
CA VAL A 6 9.08 4.68 3.43
C VAL A 6 9.41 5.93 2.61
N LYS A 7 9.77 7.02 3.30
CA LYS A 7 10.18 8.27 2.65
C LYS A 7 11.36 8.06 1.70
N LYS A 8 12.38 7.31 2.12
CA LYS A 8 13.54 6.99 1.26
C LYS A 8 13.12 6.17 0.04
N LYS A 9 12.32 5.12 0.23
CA LYS A 9 11.79 4.30 -0.88
C LYS A 9 10.97 5.12 -1.87
N MET A 10 10.14 6.05 -1.39
CA MET A 10 9.40 6.97 -2.25
C MET A 10 10.31 7.89 -3.07
N GLN A 11 11.41 8.36 -2.46
CA GLN A 11 12.39 9.19 -3.14
C GLN A 11 13.14 8.40 -4.23
N ASP A 12 13.59 7.19 -3.90
CA ASP A 12 14.28 6.29 -4.83
C ASP A 12 13.37 5.87 -6.00
N ALA A 13 12.05 5.74 -5.75
CA ALA A 13 11.05 5.36 -6.75
C ALA A 13 10.41 6.55 -7.50
N GLY A 14 10.82 7.79 -7.22
CA GLY A 14 10.24 9.00 -7.85
C GLY A 14 8.77 9.26 -7.51
N LEU A 15 8.24 8.67 -6.43
CA LEU A 15 6.82 8.75 -6.09
C LEU A 15 6.39 10.15 -5.62
N PHE A 16 7.33 10.98 -5.15
CA PHE A 16 7.04 12.36 -4.72
C PHE A 16 6.54 13.29 -5.83
N GLU A 17 6.72 12.91 -7.11
CA GLU A 17 6.15 13.68 -8.23
C GLU A 17 4.62 13.58 -8.31
N LYS A 18 4.04 12.50 -7.75
CA LYS A 18 2.61 12.20 -7.83
C LYS A 18 1.93 12.11 -6.48
N TRP A 19 2.71 11.88 -5.42
CA TRP A 19 2.20 11.57 -4.09
C TRP A 19 2.90 12.35 -3.00
N THR A 20 2.14 12.86 -2.05
CA THR A 20 2.69 13.20 -0.74
C THR A 20 2.87 11.92 0.07
N LEU A 21 3.77 11.94 1.05
CA LEU A 21 3.95 10.80 1.96
C LEU A 21 2.63 10.43 2.65
N GLN A 22 1.86 11.44 3.09
CA GLN A 22 0.56 11.22 3.70
C GLN A 22 -0.45 10.62 2.71
N GLY A 23 -0.60 11.20 1.51
CA GLY A 23 -1.56 10.70 0.53
C GLY A 23 -1.25 9.29 0.03
N LEU A 24 0.04 8.90 -0.03
CA LEU A 24 0.41 7.51 -0.31
C LEU A 24 0.00 6.57 0.82
N LEU A 25 0.22 6.97 2.07
CA LEU A 25 -0.17 6.15 3.23
C LEU A 25 -1.68 6.02 3.32
N ASP A 26 -2.43 7.10 3.10
CA ASP A 26 -3.89 7.10 3.08
C ASP A 26 -4.43 6.16 1.99
N GLU A 27 -3.83 6.16 0.79
CA GLU A 27 -4.22 5.23 -0.28
C GLU A 27 -3.95 3.76 0.09
N LEU A 28 -2.82 3.47 0.74
CA LEU A 28 -2.48 2.10 1.14
C LEU A 28 -3.35 1.61 2.31
N ASP A 29 -3.78 2.51 3.20
CA ASP A 29 -4.63 2.20 4.36
C ASP A 29 -6.07 1.83 3.97
N THR A 30 -6.49 2.15 2.74
CA THR A 30 -7.81 1.72 2.22
C THR A 30 -7.90 0.23 1.86
N ILE A 31 -6.78 -0.51 1.84
CA ILE A 31 -6.83 -1.96 1.59
C ILE A 31 -7.32 -2.66 2.86
N GLU A 32 -8.57 -3.12 2.83
CA GLU A 32 -9.20 -3.79 3.97
C GLU A 32 -9.04 -5.31 3.90
N LEU A 33 -8.78 -5.94 5.05
CA LEU A 33 -8.87 -7.38 5.26
C LEU A 33 -10.09 -7.65 6.12
N PHE A 34 -11.12 -8.25 5.52
CA PHE A 34 -12.35 -8.59 6.22
C PHE A 34 -12.22 -9.95 6.89
N GLU A 35 -12.51 -9.99 8.20
CA GLU A 35 -12.65 -11.23 8.96
C GLU A 35 -14.08 -11.30 9.53
N SER A 36 -14.74 -12.44 9.35
CA SER A 36 -16.07 -12.68 9.91
C SER A 36 -16.09 -13.99 10.71
N PRO A 37 -16.64 -14.03 11.94
CA PRO A 37 -16.68 -15.24 12.75
C PRO A 37 -17.35 -16.40 12.01
N GLY A 38 -16.63 -17.51 11.83
CA GLY A 38 -17.12 -18.69 11.11
C GLY A 38 -16.99 -18.62 9.57
N HIS A 39 -16.52 -17.51 9.02
CA HIS A 39 -16.12 -17.39 7.62
C HIS A 39 -14.61 -17.11 7.53
N GLY A 40 -13.98 -17.49 6.41
CA GLY A 40 -12.56 -17.22 6.19
C GLY A 40 -12.24 -15.72 6.10
N ARG A 41 -10.94 -15.42 6.00
CA ARG A 41 -10.46 -14.06 5.72
C ARG A 41 -10.71 -13.73 4.25
N VAL A 42 -11.15 -12.50 3.97
CA VAL A 42 -11.35 -12.00 2.61
C VAL A 42 -10.58 -10.70 2.47
N LEU A 43 -9.61 -10.68 1.56
CA LEU A 43 -8.92 -9.44 1.20
C LEU A 43 -9.83 -8.65 0.24
N GLY A 44 -10.00 -7.36 0.51
CA GLY A 44 -10.70 -6.43 -0.37
C GLY A 44 -10.00 -6.29 -1.73
N GLU A 45 -10.68 -5.63 -2.68
CA GLU A 45 -10.10 -5.36 -3.99
C GLU A 45 -8.85 -4.47 -3.86
N VAL A 46 -7.73 -4.92 -4.44
CA VAL A 46 -6.55 -4.08 -4.63
C VAL A 46 -6.67 -3.36 -5.96
N THR A 47 -6.76 -2.04 -5.93
CA THR A 47 -6.92 -1.22 -7.13
C THR A 47 -5.61 -1.15 -7.94
N LYS A 48 -5.72 -0.87 -9.25
CA LYS A 48 -4.52 -0.64 -10.11
C LYS A 48 -3.61 0.47 -9.61
N LYS A 49 -4.18 1.47 -8.91
CA LYS A 49 -3.44 2.58 -8.31
C LYS A 49 -2.56 2.08 -7.16
N GLN A 50 -3.14 1.28 -6.27
CA GLN A 50 -2.42 0.61 -5.18
C GLN A 50 -1.37 -0.36 -5.74
N GLU A 51 -1.70 -1.15 -6.77
CA GLU A 51 -0.71 -2.04 -7.39
C GLU A 51 0.52 -1.28 -7.91
N GLY A 52 0.31 -0.12 -8.53
CA GLY A 52 1.39 0.73 -9.01
C GLY A 52 2.30 1.20 -7.87
N ILE A 53 1.71 1.54 -6.71
CA ILE A 53 2.47 1.94 -5.52
C ILE A 53 3.28 0.76 -4.97
N TYR A 54 2.68 -0.41 -4.79
CA TYR A 54 3.37 -1.61 -4.30
C TYR A 54 4.55 -1.99 -5.19
N LYS A 55 4.33 -2.04 -6.51
CA LYS A 55 5.39 -2.31 -7.50
C LYS A 55 6.51 -1.28 -7.44
N ALA A 56 6.17 0.02 -7.35
CA ALA A 56 7.17 1.09 -7.25
C ALA A 56 8.00 1.02 -5.95
N LEU A 57 7.39 0.58 -4.84
CA LEU A 57 8.09 0.38 -3.56
C LEU A 57 8.87 -0.95 -3.50
N GLY A 58 8.72 -1.81 -4.51
CA GLY A 58 9.28 -3.16 -4.56
C GLY A 58 8.73 -4.06 -3.46
N VAL A 59 7.44 -3.93 -3.17
CA VAL A 59 6.70 -4.71 -2.16
C VAL A 59 5.68 -5.57 -2.88
N GLU A 60 5.54 -6.83 -2.45
CA GLU A 60 4.52 -7.72 -3.00
C GLU A 60 3.12 -7.26 -2.59
N LEU A 61 2.14 -7.53 -3.45
CA LEU A 61 0.75 -7.24 -3.15
C LEU A 61 0.30 -8.10 -1.97
N PRO A 62 -0.57 -7.57 -1.08
CA PRO A 62 -1.17 -8.39 -0.06
C PRO A 62 -1.94 -9.56 -0.70
N SER A 63 -1.74 -10.75 -0.15
CA SER A 63 -2.46 -11.97 -0.51
C SER A 63 -2.98 -12.65 0.74
N LEU A 64 -4.00 -13.48 0.59
CA LEU A 64 -4.54 -14.33 1.67
C LEU A 64 -3.59 -15.48 2.04
#